data_AF-A0A3Q9FTL5-F1
#
_entry.id   AF-A0A3Q9FTL5-F1
#
_cell.length_a   1.000
_cell.length_b   1.000
_cell.length_c   1.000
_cell.angle_alpha   90.00
_cell.angle_beta   90.00
_cell.angle_gamma   90.00
#
_symmetry.space_group_name_H-M   'P 1'
#
loop_
_entity.id
_entity.type
_entity.pdbx_description
1 polymer ?
#
loop_
_entity_poly.entity_id
_entity_poly.type
_entity_poly.pdbx_seq_one_letter_code
_entity_poly.pdbx_strand_id
1 'polypeptide(L)'
;MTTTAPAAHRDDGRLLVPLYVHPATHPEEWAALLDAAPRLYGVVLNVADGPGARPDPAFHTAAGRLRAAGVRLLGYVDTGYGHRRTGAVVADIRRHRRWYDVDGVFLDQVPAQDTALPRYRRVVLAARVLGARTAVLNPGTHPEPGYASLADLLVTFEGTWEDYRRARVPEWTTGHPPERFCHLVHGVPEERTAGVARLAARRGAAVHCAVPGTGANPWRSVPRAAAGLAAGGAI
;
A
#
# COMPACT_ATOMS: atom_id res chain seq x y z
N MET A 1 3.12 40.84 17.77
CA MET A 1 2.74 39.41 17.94
C MET A 1 2.37 38.88 16.56
N THR A 2 3.34 38.28 15.88
CA THR A 2 3.15 37.72 14.53
C THR A 2 2.67 36.28 14.69
N THR A 3 1.38 36.05 14.50
CA THR A 3 0.80 34.71 14.43
C THR A 3 1.27 34.07 13.14
N THR A 4 2.26 33.19 13.22
CA THR A 4 2.67 32.32 12.13
C THR A 4 1.51 31.35 11.84
N ALA A 5 0.84 31.53 10.70
CA ALA A 5 -0.10 30.53 10.21
C ALA A 5 0.65 29.19 10.03
N PRO A 6 0.02 28.04 10.36
CA PRO A 6 0.64 26.75 10.08
C PRO A 6 0.88 26.66 8.57
N ALA A 7 2.11 26.30 8.18
CA ALA A 7 2.41 26.00 6.80
C ALA A 7 1.42 24.92 6.32
N ALA A 8 0.62 25.24 5.30
CA ALA A 8 -0.27 24.28 4.68
C ALA A 8 0.56 23.03 4.32
N HIS A 9 0.21 21.89 4.92
CA HIS A 9 0.77 20.59 4.55
C HIS A 9 0.27 20.31 3.13
N ARG A 10 1.03 20.78 2.13
CA ARG A 10 0.72 20.58 0.71
C ARG A 10 0.57 19.07 0.49
N ASP A 11 -0.51 18.69 -0.19
CA ASP A 11 -0.95 17.32 -0.50
C ASP A 11 0.17 16.39 -1.01
N ASP A 12 0.99 15.87 -0.11
CA ASP A 12 1.99 14.86 -0.42
C ASP A 12 1.35 13.45 -0.51
N GLY A 13 0.01 13.35 -0.48
CA GLY A 13 -0.72 12.08 -0.48
C GLY A 13 -0.50 11.25 0.80
N ARG A 14 -1.07 10.05 0.83
CA ARG A 14 -0.90 9.07 1.93
C ARG A 14 -0.05 7.89 1.47
N LEU A 15 0.65 7.26 2.42
CA LEU A 15 1.58 6.17 2.13
C LEU A 15 0.92 4.79 2.34
N LEU A 16 0.82 3.98 1.29
CA LEU A 16 0.51 2.55 1.43
C LEU A 16 1.83 1.79 1.41
N VAL A 17 2.31 1.31 2.56
CA VAL A 17 3.66 0.73 2.64
C VAL A 17 3.58 -0.80 2.62
N PRO A 18 3.96 -1.47 1.51
CA PRO A 18 4.38 -2.85 1.56
C PRO A 18 5.77 -2.92 2.20
N LEU A 19 5.87 -3.58 3.37
CA LEU A 19 7.15 -3.82 4.04
C LEU A 19 7.37 -5.33 4.15
N TYR A 20 8.06 -5.89 3.15
CA TYR A 20 8.25 -7.34 2.99
C TYR A 20 9.60 -7.77 3.56
N VAL A 21 9.85 -7.36 4.81
CA VAL A 21 11.00 -7.76 5.61
C VAL A 21 10.53 -8.16 7.00
N HIS A 22 11.20 -9.16 7.57
CA HIS A 22 10.80 -9.72 8.85
C HIS A 22 11.14 -8.76 10.02
N PRO A 23 10.21 -8.49 10.97
CA PRO A 23 10.46 -7.54 12.06
C PRO A 23 11.66 -7.86 12.94
N ALA A 24 11.96 -9.14 13.13
CA ALA A 24 13.12 -9.57 13.93
C ALA A 24 14.46 -9.29 13.24
N THR A 25 14.50 -9.19 11.90
CA THR A 25 15.75 -8.95 11.16
C THR A 25 15.90 -7.51 10.67
N HIS A 26 14.80 -6.75 10.61
CA HIS A 26 14.80 -5.33 10.21
C HIS A 26 14.01 -4.47 11.21
N PRO A 27 14.32 -4.52 12.52
CA PRO A 27 13.56 -3.82 13.55
C PRO A 27 13.50 -2.29 13.32
N GLU A 28 14.53 -1.71 12.70
CA GLU A 28 14.63 -0.30 12.35
C GLU A 28 13.58 0.15 11.31
N GLU A 29 13.24 -0.70 10.34
CA GLU A 29 12.22 -0.39 9.34
C GLU A 29 10.81 -0.48 9.95
N TRP A 30 10.60 -1.42 10.87
CA TRP A 30 9.34 -1.51 11.61
C TRP A 30 9.15 -0.37 12.61
N ALA A 31 10.24 0.14 13.20
CA ALA A 31 10.21 1.36 14.00
C ALA A 31 9.89 2.59 13.13
N ALA A 32 10.47 2.69 11.94
CA ALA A 32 10.22 3.79 11.01
C ALA A 32 8.74 3.91 10.58
N LEU A 33 8.01 2.80 10.55
CA LEU A 33 6.56 2.83 10.31
C LEU A 33 5.79 3.59 11.41
N LEU A 34 6.24 3.53 12.67
CA LEU A 34 5.61 4.26 13.77
C LEU A 34 5.84 5.76 13.62
N ASP A 35 7.05 6.16 13.24
CA ASP A 35 7.38 7.57 12.98
C ASP A 35 6.57 8.11 11.78
N ALA A 36 6.34 7.27 10.78
CA ALA A 36 5.55 7.62 9.60
C ALA A 36 4.03 7.57 9.83
N ALA A 37 3.55 7.07 10.97
CA ALA A 37 2.13 6.73 11.21
C ALA A 37 1.12 7.81 10.78
N PRO A 38 1.33 9.12 11.04
CA PRO A 38 0.38 10.16 10.62
C PRO A 38 0.19 10.27 9.10
N ARG A 39 1.17 9.82 8.32
CA ARG A 39 1.19 9.89 6.85
C ARG A 39 0.73 8.59 6.19
N LEU A 40 0.63 7.49 6.95
CA LEU A 40 0.29 6.19 6.40
C LEU A 40 -1.20 6.13 6.02
N TYR A 41 -1.50 5.68 4.81
CA TYR A 41 -2.80 5.11 4.46
C TYR A 41 -2.99 3.75 5.14
N GLY A 42 -1.92 2.94 5.15
CA GLY A 42 -1.86 1.63 5.80
C GLY A 42 -0.55 0.90 5.51
N VAL A 43 -0.34 -0.20 6.22
CA VAL A 43 0.82 -1.10 6.06
C VAL A 43 0.33 -2.46 5.59
N VAL A 44 0.96 -3.00 4.55
CA VAL A 44 0.67 -4.34 4.05
C VAL A 44 1.52 -5.35 4.82
N LEU A 45 0.86 -6.22 5.58
CA LEU A 45 1.46 -7.26 6.41
C LEU A 45 1.58 -8.55 5.60
N ASN A 46 2.78 -8.85 5.11
CA ASN A 46 3.10 -10.11 4.42
C ASN A 46 4.10 -10.93 5.26
N VAL A 47 3.66 -12.07 5.79
CA VAL A 47 4.47 -12.92 6.68
C VAL A 47 5.28 -13.94 5.87
N ALA A 48 4.63 -14.59 4.92
CA ALA A 48 5.23 -15.58 4.01
C ALA A 48 4.29 -15.79 2.80
N ASP A 49 4.22 -14.81 1.91
CA ASP A 49 3.27 -14.71 0.79
C ASP A 49 1.81 -14.94 1.23
N GLY A 50 1.48 -14.36 2.38
CA GLY A 50 0.26 -14.60 3.14
C GLY A 50 0.49 -14.55 4.65
N PRO A 51 -0.40 -15.16 5.45
CA PRO A 51 -0.34 -15.11 6.91
C PRO A 51 0.69 -16.07 7.52
N GLY A 52 1.36 -16.89 6.70
CA GLY A 52 2.23 -17.98 7.15
C GLY A 52 1.48 -19.27 7.50
N ALA A 53 2.23 -20.32 7.80
CA ALA A 53 1.67 -21.62 8.22
C ALA A 53 1.17 -21.63 9.68
N ARG A 54 1.72 -20.75 10.51
CA ARG A 54 1.40 -20.55 11.93
C ARG A 54 1.63 -19.08 12.30
N PRO A 55 0.99 -18.55 13.36
CA PRO A 55 1.25 -17.18 13.79
C PRO A 55 2.74 -16.99 14.12
N ASP A 56 3.28 -15.87 13.66
CA ASP A 56 4.64 -15.42 13.93
C ASP A 56 4.65 -14.39 15.08
N PRO A 57 5.37 -14.63 16.19
CA PRO A 57 5.39 -13.74 17.34
C PRO A 57 5.96 -12.34 17.05
N ALA A 58 6.95 -12.22 16.15
CA ALA A 58 7.56 -10.94 15.81
C ALA A 58 6.56 -10.08 15.04
N PHE A 59 5.88 -10.66 14.04
CA PHE A 59 4.81 -9.98 13.33
C PHE A 59 3.61 -9.66 14.23
N HIS A 60 3.22 -10.56 15.14
CA HIS A 60 2.15 -10.27 16.12
C HIS A 60 2.49 -9.05 16.98
N THR A 61 3.72 -9.00 17.51
CA THR A 61 4.19 -7.88 18.33
C THR A 61 4.25 -6.58 17.53
N ALA A 62 4.80 -6.61 16.32
CA ALA A 62 4.90 -5.45 15.45
C ALA A 62 3.52 -4.92 15.04
N ALA A 63 2.60 -5.82 14.67
CA ALA A 63 1.22 -5.49 14.36
C ALA A 63 0.52 -4.83 15.57
N GLY A 64 0.73 -5.36 16.78
CA GLY A 64 0.18 -4.77 18.01
C GLY A 64 0.63 -3.32 18.25
N ARG A 65 1.93 -3.04 18.04
CA ARG A 65 2.48 -1.68 18.17
C ARG A 65 1.88 -0.72 17.13
N LEU A 66 1.80 -1.15 15.87
CA LEU A 66 1.22 -0.34 14.79
C LEU A 66 -0.27 -0.04 15.04
N ARG A 67 -1.05 -1.04 15.48
CA ARG A 67 -2.45 -0.82 15.85
C ARG A 67 -2.60 0.15 17.02
N ALA A 68 -1.76 0.04 18.05
CA ALA A 68 -1.76 0.99 19.18
C ALA A 68 -1.43 2.43 18.74
N ALA A 69 -0.65 2.59 17.67
CA ALA A 69 -0.38 3.88 17.04
C ALA A 69 -1.47 4.33 16.04
N GLY A 70 -2.59 3.60 15.94
CA GLY A 70 -3.69 3.92 15.04
C GLY A 70 -3.42 3.62 13.56
N VAL A 71 -2.35 2.87 13.26
CA VAL A 71 -2.00 2.50 11.88
C VAL A 71 -2.92 1.41 11.38
N ARG A 72 -3.50 1.62 10.19
CA ARG A 72 -4.29 0.61 9.47
C ARG A 72 -3.38 -0.52 8.97
N LEU A 73 -3.68 -1.75 9.37
CA LEU A 73 -3.00 -2.95 8.87
C LEU A 73 -3.84 -3.68 7.83
N LEU A 74 -3.20 -4.10 6.73
CA LEU A 74 -3.82 -4.84 5.63
C LEU A 74 -3.13 -6.19 5.51
N GLY A 75 -3.85 -7.30 5.66
CA GLY A 75 -3.29 -8.62 5.44
C GLY A 75 -3.05 -8.89 3.95
N TYR A 76 -1.81 -9.20 3.58
CA TYR A 76 -1.46 -9.59 2.21
C TYR A 76 -2.08 -10.95 1.87
N VAL A 77 -2.75 -11.06 0.73
CA VAL A 77 -3.27 -12.34 0.24
C VAL A 77 -3.02 -12.46 -1.25
N ASP A 78 -2.13 -13.37 -1.63
CA ASP A 78 -1.93 -13.74 -3.02
C ASP A 78 -3.19 -14.42 -3.58
N THR A 79 -3.68 -13.93 -4.70
CA THR A 79 -4.82 -14.50 -5.42
C THR A 79 -4.45 -15.22 -6.71
N GLY A 80 -3.17 -15.21 -7.09
CA GLY A 80 -2.59 -15.93 -8.22
C GLY A 80 -3.26 -15.59 -9.55
N TYR A 81 -3.51 -14.31 -9.83
CA TYR A 81 -4.23 -13.83 -11.01
C TYR A 81 -5.60 -14.48 -11.20
N GLY A 82 -6.26 -14.82 -10.09
CA GLY A 82 -7.56 -15.48 -10.06
C GLY A 82 -7.51 -17.01 -10.11
N HIS A 83 -6.34 -17.62 -10.30
CA HIS A 83 -6.18 -19.08 -10.39
C HIS A 83 -6.21 -19.76 -9.01
N ARG A 84 -5.86 -19.05 -7.94
CA ARG A 84 -5.90 -19.64 -6.59
C ARG A 84 -7.34 -19.95 -6.19
N ARG A 85 -7.60 -21.08 -5.50
CA ARG A 85 -8.97 -21.44 -5.09
C ARG A 85 -9.56 -20.40 -4.12
N THR A 86 -10.81 -19.97 -4.34
CA THR A 86 -11.47 -18.95 -3.50
C THR A 86 -11.49 -19.33 -2.02
N GLY A 87 -11.74 -20.60 -1.69
CA GLY A 87 -11.69 -21.07 -0.30
C GLY A 87 -10.31 -20.89 0.36
N ALA A 88 -9.22 -21.04 -0.39
CA ALA A 88 -7.87 -20.82 0.12
C ALA A 88 -7.58 -19.33 0.37
N VAL A 89 -8.01 -18.46 -0.55
CA VAL A 89 -7.94 -16.99 -0.40
C VAL A 89 -8.72 -16.55 0.86
N VAL A 90 -9.95 -17.02 1.03
CA VAL A 90 -10.78 -16.70 2.20
C VAL A 90 -10.18 -17.24 3.50
N ALA A 91 -9.52 -18.40 3.46
CA ALA A 91 -8.82 -18.95 4.61
C ALA A 91 -7.64 -18.07 5.05
N ASP A 92 -6.88 -17.50 4.11
CA ASP A 92 -5.81 -16.56 4.44
C ASP A 92 -6.33 -15.25 5.04
N ILE A 93 -7.41 -14.69 4.49
CA ILE A 93 -8.06 -13.50 5.04
C ILE A 93 -8.44 -13.75 6.51
N ARG A 94 -9.09 -14.89 6.78
CA ARG A 94 -9.47 -15.28 8.15
C ARG A 94 -8.25 -15.44 9.06
N ARG A 95 -7.18 -16.07 8.58
CA ARG A 95 -5.93 -16.26 9.35
C ARG A 95 -5.28 -14.93 9.69
N HIS A 96 -5.14 -14.02 8.73
CA HIS A 96 -4.60 -12.68 8.99
C HIS A 96 -5.40 -11.95 10.07
N ARG A 97 -6.73 -11.96 9.96
CA ARG A 97 -7.60 -11.34 10.96
C ARG A 97 -7.45 -11.98 12.33
N ARG A 98 -7.43 -13.31 12.40
CA ARG A 98 -7.32 -14.05 13.67
C ARG A 98 -5.95 -13.89 14.34
N TRP A 99 -4.88 -13.89 13.57
CA TRP A 99 -3.51 -13.94 14.11
C TRP A 99 -2.87 -12.59 14.31
N TYR A 100 -3.25 -11.60 13.51
CA TYR A 100 -2.60 -10.28 13.52
C TYR A 100 -3.59 -9.12 13.65
N ASP A 101 -4.88 -9.42 13.83
CA ASP A 101 -5.96 -8.44 14.04
C ASP A 101 -5.94 -7.32 13.00
N VAL A 102 -5.66 -7.67 11.74
CA VAL A 102 -5.58 -6.70 10.64
C VAL A 102 -6.94 -6.04 10.38
N ASP A 103 -6.93 -4.77 9.99
CA ASP A 103 -8.12 -3.96 9.72
C ASP A 103 -8.76 -4.26 8.37
N GLY A 104 -7.97 -4.76 7.43
CA GLY A 104 -8.39 -4.97 6.06
C GLY A 104 -7.55 -5.99 5.32
N VAL A 105 -7.77 -6.06 4.01
CA VAL A 105 -7.10 -6.99 3.11
C VAL A 105 -6.40 -6.22 2.00
N PHE A 106 -5.23 -6.71 1.61
CA PHE A 106 -4.54 -6.37 0.38
C PHE A 106 -4.52 -7.63 -0.49
N LEU A 107 -5.39 -7.68 -1.49
CA LEU A 107 -5.46 -8.80 -2.42
C LEU A 107 -4.47 -8.54 -3.55
N ASP A 108 -3.46 -9.40 -3.65
CA ASP A 108 -2.39 -9.26 -4.63
C ASP A 108 -2.58 -10.18 -5.84
N GLN A 109 -1.87 -9.85 -6.92
CA GLN A 109 -1.98 -10.53 -8.22
C GLN A 109 -3.44 -10.57 -8.69
N VAL A 110 -4.11 -9.42 -8.72
CA VAL A 110 -5.47 -9.29 -9.23
C VAL A 110 -5.40 -9.16 -10.76
N PRO A 111 -6.14 -9.94 -11.55
CA PRO A 111 -6.21 -9.74 -12.99
C PRO A 111 -6.87 -8.39 -13.32
N ALA A 112 -6.46 -7.78 -14.43
CA ALA A 112 -6.98 -6.49 -14.87
C ALA A 112 -8.29 -6.61 -15.67
N GLN A 113 -8.64 -7.80 -16.15
CA GLN A 113 -9.76 -8.04 -17.07
C GLN A 113 -11.12 -8.13 -16.33
N ASP A 114 -12.18 -7.76 -17.04
CA ASP A 114 -13.58 -7.75 -16.57
C ASP A 114 -14.09 -9.14 -16.17
N THR A 115 -13.63 -10.20 -16.84
CA THR A 115 -14.04 -11.59 -16.62
C THR A 115 -13.88 -12.05 -15.17
N ALA A 116 -12.94 -11.46 -14.42
CA ALA A 116 -12.70 -11.76 -13.03
C ALA A 116 -13.52 -10.90 -12.04
N LEU A 117 -14.22 -9.85 -12.48
CA LEU A 117 -15.03 -8.97 -11.62
C LEU A 117 -16.03 -9.72 -10.74
N PRO A 118 -16.85 -10.68 -11.24
CA PRO A 118 -17.81 -11.39 -10.40
C PRO A 118 -17.14 -12.21 -9.30
N ARG A 119 -15.92 -12.69 -9.55
CA ARG A 119 -15.12 -13.40 -8.56
C ARG A 119 -14.59 -12.44 -7.49
N TYR A 120 -13.97 -11.32 -7.86
CA TYR A 120 -13.42 -10.38 -6.89
C TYR A 120 -14.50 -9.66 -6.09
N ARG A 121 -15.69 -9.43 -6.65
CA ARG A 121 -16.86 -8.97 -5.89
C ARG A 121 -17.20 -9.93 -4.74
N ARG A 122 -17.20 -11.24 -5.00
CA ARG A 122 -17.46 -12.26 -3.98
C ARG A 122 -16.34 -12.33 -2.93
N VAL A 123 -15.08 -12.24 -3.36
CA VAL A 123 -13.94 -12.25 -2.42
C VAL A 123 -13.96 -11.02 -1.52
N VAL A 124 -14.19 -9.83 -2.06
CA VAL A 124 -14.30 -8.61 -1.26
C VAL A 124 -15.47 -8.70 -0.29
N LEU A 125 -16.65 -9.15 -0.75
CA LEU A 125 -17.80 -9.36 0.14
C LEU A 125 -17.48 -10.34 1.28
N ALA A 126 -16.83 -11.46 0.97
CA ALA A 126 -16.39 -12.42 1.99
C ALA A 126 -15.40 -11.78 2.98
N ALA A 127 -14.47 -10.94 2.51
CA ALA A 127 -13.57 -10.19 3.37
C ALA A 127 -14.34 -9.26 4.31
N ARG A 128 -15.35 -8.53 3.81
CA ARG A 128 -16.22 -7.67 4.63
C ARG A 128 -16.97 -8.45 5.70
N VAL A 129 -17.55 -9.60 5.35
CA VAL A 129 -18.22 -10.50 6.30
C VAL A 129 -17.26 -11.01 7.38
N LEU A 130 -15.98 -11.19 7.04
CA LEU A 130 -14.92 -11.54 7.99
C LEU A 130 -14.37 -10.34 8.79
N GLY A 131 -14.95 -9.15 8.63
CA GLY A 131 -14.61 -7.96 9.41
C GLY A 131 -13.60 -7.02 8.75
N ALA A 132 -13.24 -7.22 7.48
CA ALA A 132 -12.36 -6.29 6.76
C ALA A 132 -13.05 -4.93 6.54
N ARG A 133 -12.53 -3.89 7.18
CA ARG A 133 -12.97 -2.49 7.03
C ARG A 133 -12.33 -1.80 5.82
N THR A 134 -11.25 -2.34 5.30
CA THR A 134 -10.61 -1.88 4.06
C THR A 134 -10.29 -3.04 3.13
N ALA A 135 -10.56 -2.88 1.85
CA ALA A 135 -10.19 -3.80 0.79
C ALA A 135 -9.38 -3.05 -0.28
N VAL A 136 -8.11 -3.45 -0.42
CA VAL A 136 -7.21 -3.00 -1.48
C VAL A 136 -7.07 -4.12 -2.50
N LEU A 137 -7.23 -3.80 -3.79
CA LEU A 137 -6.95 -4.72 -4.88
C LEU A 137 -5.70 -4.25 -5.60
N ASN A 138 -4.76 -5.17 -5.81
CA ASN A 138 -3.54 -4.90 -6.54
C ASN A 138 -3.48 -5.66 -7.87
N PRO A 139 -3.93 -5.02 -8.96
CA PRO A 139 -3.62 -5.46 -10.32
C PRO A 139 -2.26 -4.97 -10.83
N GLY A 140 -1.60 -4.01 -10.16
CA GLY A 140 -0.33 -3.43 -10.60
C GLY A 140 -0.41 -2.58 -11.87
N THR A 141 -1.58 -2.47 -12.47
CA THR A 141 -1.85 -1.71 -13.70
C THR A 141 -3.30 -1.22 -13.68
N HIS A 142 -3.68 -0.32 -14.58
CA HIS A 142 -5.07 0.10 -14.68
C HIS A 142 -5.96 -1.09 -15.11
N PRO A 143 -6.90 -1.52 -14.27
CA PRO A 143 -7.83 -2.58 -14.63
C PRO A 143 -9.02 -2.02 -15.41
N GLU A 144 -9.93 -2.90 -15.81
CA GLU A 144 -11.26 -2.52 -16.29
C GLU A 144 -12.00 -1.64 -15.24
N PRO A 145 -12.76 -0.61 -15.66
CA PRO A 145 -13.32 0.39 -14.74
C PRO A 145 -14.21 -0.19 -13.63
N GLY A 146 -14.84 -1.34 -13.88
CA GLY A 146 -15.70 -2.03 -12.92
C GLY A 146 -15.01 -2.36 -11.58
N TYR A 147 -13.68 -2.49 -11.55
CA TYR A 147 -12.93 -2.76 -10.32
C TYR A 147 -12.99 -1.61 -9.32
N ALA A 148 -13.14 -0.36 -9.79
CA ALA A 148 -13.21 0.81 -8.93
C ALA A 148 -14.46 0.79 -8.03
N SER A 149 -15.49 0.03 -8.40
CA SER A 149 -16.69 -0.15 -7.57
C SER A 149 -16.56 -1.27 -6.53
N LEU A 150 -15.50 -2.09 -6.60
CA LEU A 150 -15.31 -3.24 -5.70
C LEU A 150 -14.43 -2.93 -4.49
N ALA A 151 -13.47 -2.02 -4.64
CA ALA A 151 -12.41 -1.78 -3.65
C ALA A 151 -12.50 -0.39 -3.03
N ASP A 152 -11.91 -0.21 -1.85
CA ASP A 152 -11.67 1.14 -1.31
C ASP A 152 -10.46 1.80 -1.98
N LEU A 153 -9.50 0.99 -2.44
CA LEU A 153 -8.28 1.43 -3.08
C LEU A 153 -7.85 0.41 -4.16
N LEU A 154 -7.47 0.92 -5.32
CA LEU A 154 -6.87 0.15 -6.40
C LEU A 154 -5.40 0.55 -6.57
N VAL A 155 -4.50 -0.43 -6.57
CA VAL A 155 -3.12 -0.20 -7.02
C VAL A 155 -3.10 -0.22 -8.55
N THR A 156 -3.14 0.95 -9.16
CA THR A 156 -3.22 1.12 -10.63
C THR A 156 -1.86 1.23 -11.30
N PHE A 157 -0.79 1.25 -10.51
CA PHE A 157 0.58 1.12 -10.99
C PHE A 157 1.42 0.41 -9.95
N GLU A 158 2.13 -0.64 -10.36
CA GLU A 158 3.24 -1.23 -9.62
C GLU A 158 4.40 -1.51 -10.58
N GLY A 159 5.56 -0.91 -10.34
CA GLY A 159 6.72 -1.15 -11.19
C GLY A 159 7.90 -0.22 -10.95
N THR A 160 8.85 -0.24 -11.89
CA THR A 160 10.10 0.52 -11.83
C THR A 160 9.85 2.03 -11.97
N TRP A 161 10.79 2.83 -11.49
CA TRP A 161 10.82 4.26 -11.74
C TRP A 161 10.88 4.59 -13.24
N GLU A 162 11.64 3.84 -14.03
CA GLU A 162 11.73 4.01 -15.49
C GLU A 162 10.36 3.85 -16.17
N ASP A 163 9.63 2.79 -15.83
CA ASP A 163 8.30 2.53 -16.36
C ASP A 163 7.30 3.57 -15.84
N TYR A 164 7.41 3.94 -14.57
CA TYR A 164 6.54 4.94 -13.97
C TYR A 164 6.66 6.28 -14.67
N ARG A 165 7.85 6.68 -15.10
CA ARG A 165 8.03 7.92 -15.87
C ARG A 165 7.27 7.92 -17.20
N ARG A 166 7.04 6.75 -17.79
CA ARG A 166 6.35 6.57 -19.08
C ARG A 166 4.89 6.18 -18.95
N ALA A 167 4.43 5.85 -17.73
CA ALA A 167 3.07 5.43 -17.45
C ALA A 167 2.04 6.47 -17.92
N ARG A 168 0.99 5.97 -18.56
CA ARG A 168 -0.18 6.72 -19.02
C ARG A 168 -1.36 6.41 -18.12
N VAL A 169 -2.21 7.41 -17.92
CA VAL A 169 -3.41 7.31 -17.10
C VAL A 169 -4.63 7.28 -18.04
N PRO A 170 -5.44 6.20 -18.01
CA PRO A 170 -6.67 6.11 -18.78
C PRO A 170 -7.71 7.15 -18.32
N GLU A 171 -8.51 7.64 -19.27
CA GLU A 171 -9.50 8.69 -19.05
C GLU A 171 -10.56 8.32 -18.00
N TRP A 172 -10.97 7.05 -17.93
CA TRP A 172 -12.01 6.59 -16.99
C TRP A 172 -11.69 6.92 -15.53
N THR A 173 -10.40 7.01 -15.17
CA THR A 173 -9.96 7.33 -13.80
C THR A 173 -10.34 8.74 -13.37
N THR A 174 -10.54 9.66 -14.32
CA THR A 174 -10.96 11.05 -14.04
C THR A 174 -12.36 11.14 -13.43
N GLY A 175 -13.21 10.12 -13.61
CA GLY A 175 -14.52 10.01 -13.00
C GLY A 175 -14.51 9.57 -11.53
N HIS A 176 -13.33 9.40 -10.92
CA HIS A 176 -13.19 8.91 -9.55
C HIS A 176 -12.26 9.81 -8.71
N PRO A 177 -12.51 9.91 -7.38
CA PRO A 177 -11.63 10.65 -6.49
C PRO A 177 -10.24 9.99 -6.41
N PRO A 178 -9.15 10.79 -6.35
CA PRO A 178 -7.79 10.27 -6.39
C PRO A 178 -7.41 9.39 -5.18
N GLU A 179 -8.14 9.50 -4.07
CA GLU A 179 -8.01 8.65 -2.88
C GLU A 179 -8.34 7.18 -3.12
N ARG A 180 -8.95 6.86 -4.28
CA ARG A 180 -9.23 5.49 -4.71
C ARG A 180 -8.09 4.84 -5.47
N PHE A 181 -7.01 5.57 -5.75
CA PHE A 181 -5.91 5.07 -6.56
C PHE A 181 -4.57 5.12 -5.81
N CYS A 182 -3.79 4.07 -6.02
CA CYS A 182 -2.47 3.88 -5.44
C CYS A 182 -1.42 3.58 -6.49
N HIS A 183 -0.27 4.24 -6.41
CA HIS A 183 0.92 3.91 -7.20
C HIS A 183 2.05 3.41 -6.31
N LEU A 184 2.53 2.19 -6.57
CA LEU A 184 3.68 1.58 -5.93
C LEU A 184 4.87 1.66 -6.89
N VAL A 185 5.90 2.42 -6.54
CA VAL A 185 7.05 2.66 -7.41
C VAL A 185 8.34 2.22 -6.72
N HIS A 186 9.14 1.39 -7.38
CA HIS A 186 10.42 0.92 -6.87
C HIS A 186 11.59 1.28 -7.80
N GLY A 187 12.83 1.10 -7.33
CA GLY A 187 14.02 1.58 -8.04
C GLY A 187 14.08 3.10 -8.17
N VAL A 188 13.47 3.83 -7.23
CA VAL A 188 13.42 5.29 -7.26
C VAL A 188 14.77 5.85 -6.78
N PRO A 189 15.48 6.67 -7.57
CA PRO A 189 16.67 7.37 -7.09
C PRO A 189 16.33 8.28 -5.91
N GLU A 190 17.19 8.35 -4.90
CA GLU A 190 16.91 9.04 -3.64
C GLU A 190 16.45 10.49 -3.87
N GLU A 191 17.12 11.20 -4.77
CA GLU A 191 16.83 12.59 -5.15
C GLU A 191 15.48 12.77 -5.87
N ARG A 192 14.85 11.69 -6.31
CA ARG A 192 13.54 11.68 -6.98
C ARG A 192 12.40 11.27 -6.05
N THR A 193 12.69 10.72 -4.87
CA THR A 193 11.68 10.22 -3.91
C THR A 193 10.62 11.26 -3.58
N ALA A 194 11.03 12.50 -3.26
CA ALA A 194 10.09 13.59 -2.96
C ALA A 194 9.21 14.00 -4.17
N GLY A 195 9.66 13.74 -5.38
CA GLY A 195 8.93 14.02 -6.61
C GLY A 195 7.83 13.01 -6.94
N VAL A 196 7.89 11.80 -6.36
CA VAL A 196 6.95 10.71 -6.69
C VAL A 196 5.54 11.04 -6.23
N ALA A 197 5.38 11.58 -5.01
CA ALA A 197 4.08 12.03 -4.50
C ALA A 197 3.39 13.00 -5.45
N ARG A 198 4.11 14.05 -5.88
CA ARG A 198 3.59 15.04 -6.84
C ARG A 198 3.26 14.43 -8.19
N LEU A 199 4.06 13.47 -8.65
CA LEU A 199 3.80 12.79 -9.92
C LEU A 199 2.60 11.84 -9.83
N ALA A 200 2.39 11.18 -8.69
CA ALA A 200 1.19 10.39 -8.41
C ALA A 200 -0.06 11.28 -8.39
N ALA A 201 -0.01 12.42 -7.69
CA ALA A 201 -1.12 13.37 -7.65
C ALA A 201 -1.49 13.89 -9.05
N ARG A 202 -0.50 14.26 -9.88
CA ARG A 202 -0.74 14.65 -11.29
C ARG A 202 -1.34 13.54 -12.15
N ARG A 203 -1.19 12.29 -11.72
CA ARG A 203 -1.75 11.11 -12.37
C ARG A 203 -3.04 10.61 -11.71
N GLY A 204 -3.64 11.42 -10.84
CA GLY A 204 -4.91 11.10 -10.20
C GLY A 204 -4.82 10.07 -9.08
N ALA A 205 -3.64 9.85 -8.48
CA ALA A 205 -3.49 8.97 -7.32
C ALA A 205 -3.04 9.76 -6.08
N ALA A 206 -3.83 9.68 -5.00
CA ALA A 206 -3.51 10.30 -3.72
C ALA A 206 -2.82 9.34 -2.74
N VAL A 207 -2.78 8.04 -3.05
CA VAL A 207 -2.03 7.05 -2.27
C VAL A 207 -0.82 6.60 -3.06
N HIS A 208 0.34 6.41 -2.42
CA HIS A 208 1.53 5.95 -3.11
C HIS A 208 2.54 5.30 -2.17
N CYS A 209 3.56 4.67 -2.76
CA CYS A 209 4.78 4.27 -2.10
C CYS A 209 5.93 4.42 -3.09
N ALA A 210 7.07 4.92 -2.62
CA ALA A 210 8.27 5.09 -3.42
C ALA A 210 9.48 4.59 -2.63
N VAL A 211 10.20 3.60 -3.16
CA VAL A 211 11.38 3.02 -2.51
C VAL A 211 12.56 2.89 -3.48
N PRO A 212 13.81 2.96 -2.99
CA PRO A 212 14.99 2.76 -3.83
C PRO A 212 15.25 1.28 -4.17
N GLY A 213 14.61 0.35 -3.44
CA GLY A 213 14.86 -1.09 -3.59
C GLY A 213 14.58 -1.62 -5.01
N THR A 214 15.33 -2.66 -5.39
CA THR A 214 15.26 -3.32 -6.70
C THR A 214 15.32 -4.85 -6.54
N GLY A 215 15.20 -5.58 -7.66
CA GLY A 215 15.31 -7.04 -7.68
C GLY A 215 14.04 -7.76 -7.22
N ALA A 216 14.20 -9.00 -6.75
CA ALA A 216 13.07 -9.89 -6.43
C ALA A 216 12.19 -9.43 -5.26
N ASN A 217 12.74 -8.60 -4.37
CA ASN A 217 11.97 -7.96 -3.31
C ASN A 217 12.45 -6.50 -3.17
N PRO A 218 11.78 -5.55 -3.83
CA PRO A 218 12.11 -4.13 -3.74
C PRO A 218 11.56 -3.47 -2.46
N TRP A 219 10.58 -4.10 -1.80
CA TRP A 219 9.77 -3.53 -0.71
C TRP A 219 10.40 -3.76 0.66
N ARG A 220 11.65 -3.32 0.84
CA ARG A 220 12.46 -3.61 2.04
C ARG A 220 12.63 -2.44 3.00
N SER A 221 12.17 -1.25 2.63
CA SER A 221 12.33 -0.05 3.44
C SER A 221 11.07 0.81 3.44
N VAL A 222 10.91 1.60 4.50
CA VAL A 222 9.89 2.63 4.63
C VAL A 222 10.32 3.86 3.83
N PRO A 223 9.45 4.44 3.00
CA PRO A 223 9.74 5.71 2.32
C PRO A 223 10.12 6.78 3.34
N ARG A 224 11.37 7.24 3.29
CA ARG A 224 11.85 8.32 4.15
C ARG A 224 11.38 9.65 3.56
N ALA A 225 10.94 10.58 4.41
CA ALA A 225 10.80 11.96 3.98
C ALA A 225 12.18 12.44 3.54
N ALA A 226 12.29 13.17 2.42
CA ALA A 226 13.53 13.85 2.10
C ALA A 226 13.89 14.73 3.30
N ALA A 227 15.05 14.51 3.91
CA ALA A 227 15.59 15.44 4.88
C ALA A 227 15.66 16.79 4.14
N GLY A 228 14.90 17.78 4.60
CA GLY A 228 14.97 19.11 4.03
C GLY A 228 16.42 19.54 4.02
N LEU A 229 16.94 19.90 2.85
CA LEU A 229 18.17 20.68 2.76
C LEU A 229 17.94 21.89 3.68
N ALA A 230 18.54 21.85 4.86
CA ALA A 230 18.61 23.01 5.73
C ALA A 230 19.15 24.14 4.87
N ALA A 231 18.41 25.23 4.80
CA ALA A 231 18.85 26.45 4.16
C ALA A 231 20.19 26.85 4.78
N GLY A 232 21.29 26.53 4.09
CA GLY A 232 22.60 27.09 4.38
C GLY A 232 22.54 28.55 3.99
N GLY A 233 22.18 29.39 4.97
CA GLY A 233 22.18 30.83 4.84
C GLY A 233 23.59 31.30 4.48
N ALA A 234 23.65 32.11 3.43
CA ALA A 234 24.76 33.01 3.20
C ALA A 234 24.75 34.07 4.33
N ILE A 235 25.89 34.20 5.01
CA ILE A 235 26.44 35.49 5.46
C ILE A 235 27.89 35.49 5.03
#